data_AF-G7V7S2-F1
#
_entry.id   AF-G7V7S2-F1
#
_cell.length_a   1.000
_cell.length_b   1.000
_cell.length_c   1.000
_cell.angle_alpha   90.00
_cell.angle_beta   90.00
_cell.angle_gamma   90.00
#
_symmetry.space_group_name_H-M   'P 1'
#
loop_
_entity.id
_entity.type
_entity.pdbx_description
1 polymer ?
#
loop_
_entity_poly.entity_id
_entity_poly.type
_entity_poly.pdbx_seq_one_letter_code
_entity_poly.pdbx_strand_id
1 'polypeptide(L)'
;MDPLAFLSKLFRRRKLELTPKDIALRAPRLDEYEEWSKNKRLLIFNPPFWGFHDIFIDDELNHALICIKETREAFVISGNTKGGEKVLKYGPNLDLESEEDLDPGLLEWIVYDDFVVYRGPFLPIGRAPYYIGKVAATFPFNKKIEPSIYPGLISYLTEWYIKNRS
;
A
#
# COMPACT_ATOMS: atom_id res chain seq x y z
N MET A 1 8.16 -31.52 -30.79
CA MET A 1 8.23 -30.09 -30.44
C MET A 1 6.80 -29.66 -30.16
N ASP A 2 6.46 -29.32 -28.92
CA ASP A 2 5.07 -29.02 -28.52
C ASP A 2 4.70 -27.56 -28.90
N PRO A 3 3.75 -27.34 -29.83
CA PRO A 3 3.33 -26.00 -30.25
C PRO A 3 2.71 -25.18 -29.10
N LEU A 4 2.13 -25.83 -28.10
CA LEU A 4 1.48 -25.17 -26.95
C LEU A 4 2.51 -24.66 -25.93
N ALA A 5 3.68 -25.29 -25.85
CA ALA A 5 4.80 -24.83 -25.03
C ALA A 5 5.48 -23.56 -25.59
N PHE A 6 5.35 -23.31 -26.90
CA PHE A 6 5.85 -22.08 -27.54
C PHE A 6 4.89 -20.90 -27.31
N LEU A 7 3.57 -21.15 -27.36
CA LEU A 7 2.54 -20.15 -27.08
C LEU A 7 2.52 -19.71 -25.61
N SER A 8 2.71 -20.63 -24.66
CA SER A 8 2.75 -20.28 -23.23
C SER A 8 3.96 -19.41 -22.83
N LYS A 9 5.06 -19.47 -23.61
CA LYS A 9 6.21 -18.55 -23.46
C LYS A 9 5.95 -17.17 -24.05
N LEU A 10 5.09 -17.04 -25.08
CA LEU A 10 4.73 -15.75 -25.67
C LEU A 10 3.76 -14.94 -24.78
N PHE A 11 2.94 -15.60 -23.96
CA PHE A 11 1.94 -14.97 -23.10
C PHE A 11 2.37 -14.78 -21.63
N ARG A 12 3.56 -15.22 -21.23
CA ARG A 12 4.24 -14.66 -20.05
C ARG A 12 4.83 -13.30 -20.41
N ARG A 13 3.97 -12.31 -20.69
CA ARG A 13 4.38 -10.91 -20.51
C ARG A 13 4.79 -10.79 -19.05
N ARG A 14 6.09 -10.85 -18.76
CA ARG A 14 6.65 -10.23 -17.56
C ARG A 14 6.09 -8.81 -17.60
N LYS A 15 5.10 -8.53 -16.75
CA LYS A 15 4.49 -7.20 -16.64
C LYS A 15 5.68 -6.27 -16.38
N LEU A 16 6.00 -5.43 -17.36
CA LEU A 16 7.14 -4.53 -17.30
C LEU A 16 7.06 -3.77 -15.98
N GLU A 17 8.14 -3.82 -15.20
CA GLU A 17 8.29 -3.00 -14.01
C GLU A 17 8.05 -1.56 -14.43
N LEU A 18 7.24 -0.85 -13.64
CA LEU A 18 6.92 0.54 -13.93
C LEU A 18 8.21 1.35 -14.04
N THR A 19 8.43 1.99 -15.19
CA THR A 19 9.65 2.76 -15.43
C THR A 19 9.49 4.22 -14.99
N PRO A 20 10.60 4.96 -14.77
CA PRO A 20 10.52 6.41 -14.55
C PRO A 20 9.78 7.15 -15.68
N LYS A 21 9.86 6.65 -16.92
CA LYS A 21 9.14 7.20 -18.05
C LYS A 21 7.63 7.02 -17.89
N ASP A 22 7.19 5.86 -17.41
CA ASP A 22 5.77 5.59 -17.18
C ASP A 22 5.22 6.48 -16.07
N ILE A 23 5.98 6.68 -14.99
CA ILE A 23 5.64 7.63 -13.91
C ILE A 23 5.48 9.04 -14.49
N ALA A 24 6.45 9.50 -15.27
CA ALA A 24 6.44 10.84 -15.86
C ALA A 24 5.26 11.05 -16.81
N LEU A 25 4.86 10.03 -17.59
CA LEU A 25 3.70 10.10 -18.47
C LEU A 25 2.37 10.16 -17.73
N ARG A 26 2.32 9.64 -16.49
CA ARG A 26 1.11 9.64 -15.65
C ARG A 26 1.04 10.84 -14.71
N ALA A 27 2.16 11.50 -14.43
CA ALA A 27 2.23 12.67 -13.55
C ALA A 27 1.23 13.80 -13.88
N PRO A 28 0.89 14.09 -15.15
CA PRO A 28 -0.13 15.10 -15.46
C PRO A 28 -1.56 14.73 -15.06
N ARG A 29 -1.81 13.47 -14.69
CA ARG A 29 -3.14 12.91 -14.39
C ARG A 29 -3.29 12.51 -12.92
N LEU A 30 -2.43 13.03 -12.03
CA LEU A 30 -2.45 12.65 -10.61
C LEU A 30 -3.82 12.91 -9.96
N ASP A 31 -4.47 14.02 -10.27
CA ASP A 31 -5.82 14.34 -9.77
C ASP A 31 -6.86 13.27 -10.14
N GLU A 32 -6.75 12.67 -11.32
CA GLU A 32 -7.64 11.57 -11.73
C GLU A 32 -7.41 10.31 -10.90
N TYR A 33 -6.16 10.02 -10.56
CA TYR A 33 -5.81 8.88 -9.70
C TYR A 33 -6.20 9.12 -8.25
N GLU A 34 -6.07 10.35 -7.75
CA GLU A 34 -6.56 10.74 -6.43
C GLU A 34 -8.08 10.55 -6.34
N GLU A 35 -8.84 11.10 -7.28
CA GLU A 35 -10.30 10.93 -7.31
C GLU A 35 -10.70 9.45 -7.44
N TRP A 36 -10.01 8.70 -8.30
CA TRP A 36 -10.18 7.27 -8.40
C TRP A 36 -9.87 6.55 -7.08
N SER A 37 -8.94 7.03 -6.26
CA SER A 37 -8.51 6.33 -5.05
C SER A 37 -9.49 6.45 -3.88
N LYS A 38 -10.37 7.47 -3.88
CA LYS A 38 -11.33 7.73 -2.80
C LYS A 38 -12.19 6.52 -2.47
N ASN A 39 -12.49 6.40 -1.17
CA ASN A 39 -13.35 5.36 -0.60
C ASN A 39 -12.93 3.92 -0.95
N LYS A 40 -11.62 3.64 -0.92
CA LYS A 40 -11.06 2.33 -1.28
C LYS A 40 -10.13 1.77 -0.23
N ARG A 41 -10.17 0.45 -0.12
CA ARG A 41 -9.10 -0.38 0.41
C ARG A 41 -8.34 -0.97 -0.78
N LEU A 42 -7.04 -0.75 -0.81
CA LEU A 42 -6.13 -1.29 -1.81
C LEU A 42 -5.28 -2.40 -1.16
N LEU A 43 -5.38 -3.63 -1.65
CA LEU A 43 -4.46 -4.69 -1.27
C LEU A 43 -3.19 -4.56 -2.12
N ILE A 44 -2.05 -4.35 -1.48
CA ILE A 44 -0.79 -4.11 -2.16
C ILE A 44 0.16 -5.30 -2.00
N PHE A 45 0.76 -5.72 -3.10
CA PHE A 45 1.83 -6.71 -3.14
C PHE A 45 3.16 -6.03 -3.47
N ASN A 46 4.22 -6.30 -2.69
CA ASN A 46 5.49 -5.54 -2.70
C ASN A 46 5.32 -4.08 -2.21
N PRO A 47 6.40 -3.38 -1.83
CA PRO A 47 7.77 -3.88 -1.67
C PRO A 47 7.93 -4.86 -0.50
N PRO A 48 8.91 -5.78 -0.56
CA PRO A 48 9.00 -6.93 0.33
C PRO A 48 9.20 -6.56 1.81
N PHE A 49 9.73 -5.36 2.11
CA PHE A 49 9.96 -4.93 3.49
C PHE A 49 8.67 -4.59 4.25
N TRP A 50 7.59 -4.24 3.54
CA TRP A 50 6.27 -4.10 4.16
C TRP A 50 5.60 -5.44 4.41
N GLY A 51 5.95 -6.46 3.62
CA GLY A 51 5.12 -7.65 3.46
C GLY A 51 3.86 -7.33 2.66
N PHE A 52 2.81 -8.15 2.81
CA PHE A 52 1.47 -7.78 2.37
C PHE A 52 0.96 -6.65 3.26
N HIS A 53 0.43 -5.60 2.62
CA HIS A 53 -0.13 -4.47 3.33
C HIS A 53 -1.31 -3.92 2.54
N ASP A 54 -2.17 -3.20 3.26
CA ASP A 54 -3.33 -2.55 2.68
C ASP A 54 -3.21 -1.04 2.86
N ILE A 55 -3.72 -0.28 1.90
CA ILE A 55 -3.93 1.16 2.06
C ILE A 55 -5.44 1.41 2.05
N PHE A 56 -5.95 2.01 3.11
CA PHE A 56 -7.32 2.52 3.18
C PHE A 56 -7.30 4.01 2.88
N ILE A 57 -8.24 4.46 2.05
CA ILE A 57 -8.34 5.84 1.58
C ILE A 57 -9.80 6.27 1.72
N ASP A 58 -10.07 7.29 2.52
CA ASP A 58 -11.43 7.83 2.69
C ASP A 58 -11.83 8.79 1.56
N ASP A 59 -12.94 9.50 1.72
CA ASP A 59 -13.47 10.47 0.76
C ASP A 59 -12.68 11.80 0.75
N GLU A 60 -12.04 12.13 1.86
CA GLU A 60 -11.18 13.29 2.07
C GLU A 60 -9.71 13.05 1.67
N LEU A 61 -9.39 11.85 1.14
CA LEU A 61 -8.04 11.42 0.78
C LEU A 61 -7.07 11.33 1.96
N ASN A 62 -7.60 11.06 3.15
CA ASN A 62 -6.78 10.58 4.26
C ASN A 62 -6.46 9.11 4.04
N HIS A 63 -5.21 8.73 4.30
CA HIS A 63 -4.67 7.42 4.03
C HIS A 63 -4.31 6.72 5.35
N ALA A 64 -4.59 5.43 5.45
CA ALA A 64 -3.99 4.54 6.44
C ALA A 64 -3.37 3.33 5.75
N LEU A 65 -2.04 3.27 5.73
CA LEU A 65 -1.29 2.10 5.31
C LEU A 65 -1.14 1.17 6.52
N ILE A 66 -1.64 -0.06 6.42
CA ILE A 66 -1.63 -1.03 7.51
C ILE A 66 -0.81 -2.27 7.11
N CYS A 67 0.23 -2.54 7.90
CA CYS A 67 1.06 -3.74 7.79
C CYS A 67 0.83 -4.63 9.01
N ILE A 68 0.42 -5.88 8.80
CA ILE A 68 0.28 -6.88 9.88
C ILE A 68 1.46 -7.84 9.84
N LYS A 69 2.13 -8.00 10.99
CA LYS A 69 3.24 -8.94 11.16
C LYS A 69 2.73 -10.32 11.54
N GLU A 70 3.56 -11.34 11.33
CA GLU A 70 3.22 -12.72 11.73
C GLU A 70 3.00 -12.87 13.23
N THR A 71 3.65 -12.03 14.03
CA THR A 71 3.50 -11.90 15.49
C THR A 71 2.16 -11.28 15.91
N ARG A 72 1.30 -10.91 14.95
CA ARG A 72 0.03 -10.16 15.12
C ARG A 72 0.20 -8.72 15.59
N GLU A 73 1.43 -8.23 15.74
CA GLU A 73 1.69 -6.80 15.82
C GLU A 73 1.30 -6.13 14.50
N ALA A 74 0.87 -4.88 14.57
CA ALA A 74 0.51 -4.10 13.39
C ALA A 74 1.18 -2.72 13.42
N PHE A 75 1.53 -2.24 12.24
CA PHE A 75 1.97 -0.88 12.02
C PHE A 75 0.93 -0.17 11.18
N VAL A 76 0.50 1.01 11.63
CA VAL A 76 -0.37 1.91 10.88
C VAL A 76 0.42 3.16 10.55
N ILE A 77 0.54 3.48 9.27
CA ILE A 77 1.10 4.74 8.81
C ILE A 77 -0.06 5.58 8.29
N SER A 78 -0.41 6.63 9.03
CA SER A 78 -1.49 7.55 8.63
C SER A 78 -0.93 8.79 7.96
N GLY A 79 -1.66 9.35 7.01
CA GLY A 79 -1.31 10.58 6.32
C GLY A 79 -2.30 10.91 5.22
N ASN A 80 -1.83 11.41 4.08
CA ASN A 80 -2.68 11.83 2.96
C ASN A 80 -2.00 11.55 1.61
N THR A 81 -2.44 12.19 0.54
CA THR A 81 -1.88 12.00 -0.81
C THR A 81 -0.40 12.34 -0.93
N LYS A 82 0.16 13.14 -0.01
CA LYS A 82 1.58 13.51 -0.03
C LYS A 82 2.48 12.48 0.64
N GLY A 83 1.95 11.64 1.52
CA GLY A 83 2.76 10.68 2.27
C GLY A 83 2.27 10.43 3.69
N GLY A 84 3.13 9.75 4.46
CA GLY A 84 2.91 9.45 5.86
C GLY A 84 3.24 10.63 6.76
N GLU A 85 2.40 10.84 7.77
CA GLU A 85 2.51 11.90 8.77
C GLU A 85 2.68 11.34 10.19
N LYS A 86 2.22 10.11 10.43
CA LYS A 86 2.41 9.41 11.69
C LYS A 86 2.62 7.92 11.49
N VAL A 87 3.36 7.29 12.40
CA VAL A 87 3.48 5.85 12.54
C VAL A 87 2.95 5.45 13.91
N LEU A 88 2.03 4.49 13.93
CA LEU A 88 1.49 3.89 15.14
C LEU A 88 1.83 2.41 15.16
N LYS A 89 2.33 1.92 16.30
CA LYS A 89 2.57 0.50 16.54
C LYS A 89 1.50 -0.03 17.48
N TYR A 90 0.82 -1.08 17.05
CA TYR A 90 -0.14 -1.83 17.85
C TYR A 90 0.42 -3.21 18.21
N GLY A 91 0.26 -3.57 19.48
CA GLY A 91 0.59 -4.90 19.98
C GLY A 91 -0.39 -5.98 19.51
N PRO A 92 -0.12 -7.26 19.80
CA PRO A 92 -1.00 -8.38 19.42
C PRO A 92 -2.43 -8.30 19.98
N ASN A 93 -2.65 -7.54 21.06
CA ASN A 93 -3.97 -7.33 21.68
C ASN A 93 -4.62 -6.00 21.23
N LEU A 94 -4.04 -5.33 20.22
CA LEU A 94 -4.50 -4.06 19.67
C LEU A 94 -4.42 -2.87 20.64
N ASP A 95 -3.61 -3.00 21.69
CA ASP A 95 -3.13 -1.88 22.48
C ASP A 95 -2.13 -1.05 21.68
N LEU A 96 -2.23 0.28 21.78
CA LEU A 96 -1.28 1.19 21.16
C LEU A 96 0.02 1.19 21.99
N GLU A 97 1.10 0.69 21.40
CA GLU A 97 2.40 0.56 22.05
C GLU A 97 3.29 1.78 21.82
N SER A 98 3.24 2.36 20.62
CA SER A 98 3.98 3.59 20.29
C SER A 98 3.28 4.41 19.21
N GLU A 99 3.53 5.72 19.25
CA GLU A 99 3.11 6.69 18.25
C GLU A 99 4.27 7.65 18.00
N GLU A 100 4.61 7.86 16.73
CA GLU A 100 5.69 8.75 16.29
C GLU A 100 5.18 9.62 15.14
N ASP A 101 5.43 10.93 15.21
CA ASP A 101 5.20 11.84 14.10
C ASP A 101 6.30 11.66 13.03
N LEU A 102 5.92 11.78 11.76
CA LEU A 102 6.84 11.77 10.63
C LEU A 102 7.00 13.17 10.08
N ASP A 103 8.25 13.63 9.99
CA ASP A 103 8.56 14.86 9.26
C ASP A 103 8.18 14.74 7.77
N PRO A 104 7.73 15.84 7.15
CA PRO A 104 7.43 15.86 5.73
C PRO A 104 8.58 15.35 4.86
N GLY A 105 8.27 14.45 3.93
CA GLY A 105 9.27 13.87 3.02
C GLY A 105 10.01 12.64 3.56
N LEU A 106 9.81 12.25 4.83
CA LEU A 106 10.40 11.01 5.37
C LEU A 106 9.83 9.77 4.67
N LEU A 107 8.53 9.77 4.42
CA LEU A 107 7.83 8.72 3.68
C LEU A 107 6.76 9.35 2.80
N GLU A 108 6.95 9.26 1.50
CA GLU A 108 6.00 9.75 0.50
C GLU A 108 5.49 8.57 -0.35
N TRP A 109 4.26 8.69 -0.83
CA TRP A 109 3.72 7.75 -1.79
C TRP A 109 2.95 8.46 -2.90
N ILE A 110 2.78 7.76 -4.02
CA ILE A 110 1.86 8.15 -5.09
C ILE A 110 1.02 6.92 -5.42
N VAL A 111 -0.30 7.06 -5.33
CA VAL A 111 -1.27 5.99 -5.61
C VAL A 111 -1.73 6.11 -7.05
N TYR A 112 -1.55 5.03 -7.81
CA TYR A 112 -2.13 4.85 -9.14
C TYR A 112 -3.12 3.68 -9.11
N ASP A 113 -3.85 3.49 -10.21
CA ASP A 113 -4.87 2.44 -10.34
C ASP A 113 -4.31 1.01 -10.36
N ASP A 114 -3.03 0.84 -10.71
CA ASP A 114 -2.35 -0.45 -10.84
C ASP A 114 -1.08 -0.62 -9.99
N PHE A 115 -0.56 0.44 -9.37
CA PHE A 115 0.58 0.41 -8.45
C PHE A 115 0.61 1.61 -7.49
N VAL A 116 1.46 1.51 -6.48
CA VAL A 116 1.82 2.58 -5.54
C VAL A 116 3.33 2.74 -5.58
N VAL A 117 3.78 3.98 -5.74
CA VAL A 117 5.21 4.33 -5.68
C VAL A 117 5.50 4.84 -4.28
N TYR A 118 6.50 4.29 -3.60
CA TYR A 118 6.97 4.75 -2.29
C TYR A 118 8.36 5.35 -2.41
N ARG A 119 8.62 6.46 -1.72
CA ARG A 119 9.96 7.07 -1.63
C ARG A 119 10.19 7.70 -0.27
N GLY A 120 11.44 8.04 0.02
CA GLY A 120 11.83 8.74 1.23
C GLY A 120 12.81 7.94 2.12
N PRO A 121 13.52 8.62 3.03
CA PRO A 121 14.55 8.03 3.89
C PRO A 121 14.00 7.08 4.98
N PHE A 122 12.69 7.06 5.21
CA PHE A 122 12.07 6.07 6.11
C PHE A 122 12.13 4.64 5.55
N LEU A 123 12.29 4.52 4.23
CA LEU A 123 12.38 3.24 3.55
C LEU A 123 13.81 2.67 3.63
N PRO A 124 13.98 1.34 3.52
CA PRO A 124 15.30 0.73 3.47
C PRO A 124 16.20 1.35 2.41
N ILE A 125 17.51 1.38 2.65
CA ILE A 125 18.48 1.87 1.67
C ILE A 125 18.50 0.90 0.48
N GLY A 126 18.22 1.42 -0.71
CA GLY A 126 18.22 0.68 -1.97
C GLY A 126 19.05 1.35 -3.05
N ARG A 127 19.30 0.62 -4.14
CA ARG A 127 19.92 1.18 -5.36
C ARG A 127 18.93 1.98 -6.20
N ALA A 128 17.63 1.73 -6.03
CA ALA A 128 16.57 2.41 -6.75
C ALA A 128 16.13 3.68 -5.98
N PRO A 129 15.74 4.75 -6.69
CA PRO A 129 15.29 5.99 -6.05
C PRO A 129 13.88 5.89 -5.42
N TYR A 130 13.17 4.79 -5.66
CA TYR A 130 11.83 4.53 -5.15
C TYR A 130 11.58 3.02 -5.12
N TYR A 131 10.51 2.64 -4.42
CA TYR A 131 9.97 1.29 -4.37
C TYR A 131 8.59 1.25 -4.99
N ILE A 132 8.20 0.10 -5.54
CA ILE A 132 6.89 -0.10 -6.16
C ILE A 132 6.14 -1.21 -5.44
N GLY A 133 4.92 -0.91 -5.02
CA GLY A 133 3.90 -1.89 -4.67
C GLY A 133 2.88 -2.02 -5.79
N LYS A 134 2.46 -3.23 -6.11
CA LYS A 134 1.42 -3.50 -7.12
C LYS A 134 0.06 -3.53 -6.43
N VAL A 135 -0.92 -2.83 -6.98
CA VAL A 135 -2.32 -2.98 -6.56
C VAL A 135 -2.80 -4.37 -7.02
N ALA A 136 -3.00 -5.27 -6.07
CA ALA A 136 -3.42 -6.65 -6.32
C ALA A 136 -4.94 -6.79 -6.39
N ALA A 137 -5.65 -6.05 -5.53
CA ALA A 137 -7.10 -5.99 -5.51
C ALA A 137 -7.56 -4.66 -4.90
N THR A 138 -8.81 -4.28 -5.22
CA THR A 138 -9.48 -3.12 -4.64
C THR A 138 -10.80 -3.54 -4.02
N PHE A 139 -11.14 -2.92 -2.89
CA PHE A 139 -12.37 -3.16 -2.16
C PHE A 139 -12.99 -1.81 -1.76
N PRO A 140 -14.33 -1.71 -1.64
CA PRO A 140 -14.96 -0.49 -1.14
C PRO A 140 -14.60 -0.23 0.32
N PHE A 141 -14.44 1.04 0.67
CA PHE A 141 -14.19 1.49 2.03
C PHE A 141 -14.87 2.86 2.25
N ASN A 142 -15.92 2.90 3.05
CA ASN A 142 -16.76 4.11 3.22
C ASN A 142 -16.71 4.63 4.67
N LYS A 143 -15.53 4.59 5.31
CA LYS A 143 -15.33 5.14 6.66
C LYS A 143 -14.32 6.27 6.59
N LYS A 144 -14.40 7.21 7.54
CA LYS A 144 -13.41 8.26 7.72
C LYS A 144 -12.16 7.71 8.40
N ILE A 145 -10.97 8.10 7.93
CA ILE A 145 -9.70 7.67 8.52
C ILE A 145 -9.39 8.54 9.73
N GLU A 146 -9.41 7.91 10.90
CA GLU A 146 -9.06 8.53 12.17
C GLU A 146 -8.56 7.46 13.15
N PRO A 147 -7.78 7.83 14.19
CA PRO A 147 -7.16 6.86 15.10
C PRO A 147 -8.14 5.86 15.75
N SER A 148 -9.39 6.27 15.96
CA SER A 148 -10.43 5.45 16.60
C SER A 148 -10.75 4.17 15.81
N ILE A 149 -10.56 4.15 14.49
CA ILE A 149 -10.98 3.03 13.63
C ILE A 149 -9.86 2.00 13.39
N TYR A 150 -8.60 2.33 13.70
CA TYR A 150 -7.44 1.49 13.39
C TYR A 150 -7.51 0.08 14.00
N PRO A 151 -7.86 -0.10 15.30
CA PRO A 151 -7.99 -1.44 15.87
C PRO A 151 -9.02 -2.31 15.13
N GLY A 152 -10.12 -1.70 14.68
CA GLY A 152 -11.14 -2.37 13.89
C GLY A 152 -10.65 -2.78 12.49
N LEU A 153 -9.86 -1.93 11.83
CA LEU A 153 -9.25 -2.26 10.54
C LEU A 153 -8.20 -3.38 10.67
N ILE A 154 -7.34 -3.32 11.70
CA ILE A 154 -6.34 -4.34 11.97
C ILE A 154 -7.00 -5.70 12.24
N SER A 155 -8.06 -5.73 13.06
CA SER A 155 -8.84 -6.94 13.33
C SER A 155 -9.41 -7.54 12.05
N TYR A 156 -10.08 -6.70 11.26
CA TYR A 156 -10.68 -7.10 9.99
C TYR A 156 -9.64 -7.68 9.02
N LEU A 157 -8.50 -7.03 8.86
CA LEU A 157 -7.42 -7.52 7.99
C LEU A 157 -6.83 -8.82 8.51
N THR A 158 -6.64 -8.96 9.82
CA THR A 158 -6.12 -10.19 10.44
C THR A 158 -7.02 -11.38 10.11
N GLU A 159 -8.33 -11.24 10.30
CA GLU A 159 -9.32 -12.27 9.95
C GLU A 159 -9.32 -12.56 8.44
N TRP A 160 -9.28 -11.51 7.62
CA TRP A 160 -9.26 -11.64 6.16
C TRP A 160 -8.04 -12.43 5.70
N TYR A 161 -6.85 -12.14 6.23
CA TYR A 161 -5.64 -12.86 5.88
C TYR A 161 -5.66 -14.31 6.35
N ILE A 162 -6.18 -14.60 7.55
CA ILE A 162 -6.33 -15.98 8.03
C ILE A 162 -7.26 -16.77 7.10
N LYS A 163 -8.40 -16.19 6.72
CA LYS A 163 -9.39 -16.85 5.84
C LYS A 163 -8.85 -17.14 4.44
N ASN A 164 -7.93 -16.31 3.94
CA ASN A 164 -7.40 -16.40 2.58
C ASN A 164 -5.98 -16.99 2.51
N ARG A 165 -5.43 -17.48 3.64
CA ARG A 165 -4.25 -18.36 3.63
C ARG A 165 -4.67 -19.72 3.07
N SER A 166 -4.22 -19.99 1.85
CA SER A 166 -4.36 -21.29 1.16
C SER A 166 -3.11 -22.12 1.37
#